data_AF-A0AAV6U9J8-F1
#
_entry.id   AF-A0AAV6U9J8-F1
#
_cell.length_a   1.000
_cell.length_b   1.000
_cell.length_c   1.000
_cell.angle_alpha   90.00
_cell.angle_beta   90.00
_cell.angle_gamma   90.00
#
_symmetry.space_group_name_H-M   'P 1'
#
loop_
_entity.id
_entity.type
_entity.pdbx_description
1 polymer ?
#
loop_
_entity_poly.entity_id
_entity_poly.type
_entity_poly.pdbx_seq_one_letter_code
_entity_poly.pdbx_strand_id
1 'polypeptide(L)'
;MSGGELARLLIEAILNMERAGLFIDCVVGDGASWNRAMWREFGVGVASNGEIKHKVLHPNDEGTSNSRYLHFLSDFPHLLKCLRITLLDKGGFMLPEGEVRIAFIKAAWKSDKHALALRVMIKVHAVHFTPNNFEKMRVNLAFQLFSNEMLKAMYLYKDDITAFGDPFPTEFFVEQMKEPIRFMTSRIPKKALFPHSRNTQFLYDFLNFLDSFLEDWEAHCRTIHTKRHFEVSRSTTN
;
A
#
# COMPACT_ATOMS: atom_id res chain seq x y z
N MET A 1 -17.89 -20.17 -0.69
CA MET A 1 -16.54 -20.74 -0.58
C MET A 1 -15.88 -20.17 0.66
N SER A 2 -15.55 -21.02 1.62
CA SER A 2 -14.82 -20.68 2.85
C SER A 2 -13.32 -20.54 2.59
N GLY A 3 -12.59 -19.96 3.56
CA GLY A 3 -11.12 -19.87 3.49
C GLY A 3 -10.45 -21.25 3.43
N GLY A 4 -10.95 -22.21 4.22
CA GLY A 4 -10.45 -23.59 4.24
C GLY A 4 -10.69 -24.35 2.93
N GLU A 5 -11.87 -24.17 2.31
CA GLU A 5 -12.14 -24.75 0.97
C GLU A 5 -11.16 -24.19 -0.06
N LEU A 6 -10.94 -22.87 -0.05
CA LEU A 6 -10.01 -22.23 -0.98
C LEU A 6 -8.55 -22.67 -0.75
N ALA A 7 -8.13 -22.85 0.51
CA ALA A 7 -6.80 -23.34 0.84
C ALA A 7 -6.54 -24.76 0.30
N ARG A 8 -7.52 -25.66 0.43
CA ARG A 8 -7.43 -27.03 -0.11
C ARG A 8 -7.33 -27.03 -1.64
N LEU A 9 -8.20 -26.27 -2.31
CA LEU A 9 -8.17 -26.12 -3.76
C LEU A 9 -6.84 -25.54 -4.25
N LEU A 10 -6.28 -24.58 -3.52
CA LEU A 10 -4.98 -23.98 -3.84
C LEU A 10 -3.85 -25.02 -3.74
N ILE A 11 -3.81 -25.82 -2.66
CA ILE A 11 -2.81 -26.89 -2.49
C ILE A 11 -2.92 -27.91 -3.63
N GLU A 12 -4.14 -28.37 -3.95
CA GLU A 12 -4.36 -29.32 -5.04
C GLU A 12 -3.90 -28.77 -6.39
N ALA A 13 -4.19 -27.50 -6.68
CA ALA A 13 -3.74 -26.83 -7.89
C ALA A 13 -2.19 -26.76 -7.95
N ILE A 14 -1.55 -26.36 -6.85
CA ILE A 14 -0.08 -26.27 -6.76
C ILE A 14 0.56 -27.63 -7.01
N LEU A 15 0.10 -28.68 -6.31
CA LEU A 15 0.65 -30.03 -6.45
C LEU A 15 0.48 -30.57 -7.88
N ASN A 16 -0.66 -30.29 -8.53
CA ASN A 16 -0.88 -30.71 -9.91
C ASN A 16 0.02 -29.97 -10.91
N MET A 17 0.24 -28.67 -10.71
CA MET A 17 1.17 -27.88 -11.53
C MET A 17 2.62 -28.35 -11.36
N GLU A 18 3.03 -28.65 -10.12
CA GLU A 18 4.37 -29.18 -9.81
C GLU A 18 4.61 -30.56 -10.43
N ARG A 19 3.62 -31.45 -10.37
CA ARG A 19 3.68 -32.75 -11.06
C ARG A 19 3.79 -32.61 -12.59
N ALA A 20 3.28 -31.52 -13.15
CA ALA A 20 3.42 -31.21 -14.57
C ALA A 20 4.80 -30.59 -14.93
N GLY A 21 5.68 -30.41 -13.93
CA GLY A 21 7.03 -29.87 -14.12
C GLY A 21 7.13 -28.34 -13.99
N LEU A 22 6.09 -27.66 -13.48
CA LEU A 22 6.15 -26.24 -13.15
C LEU A 22 6.69 -26.04 -11.73
N PHE A 23 7.42 -24.94 -11.49
CA PHE A 23 7.86 -24.56 -10.15
C PHE A 23 7.03 -23.38 -9.64
N ILE A 24 6.30 -23.60 -8.54
CA ILE A 24 5.35 -22.63 -7.99
C ILE A 24 5.94 -22.01 -6.71
N ASP A 25 6.65 -20.91 -6.85
CA ASP A 25 7.33 -20.25 -5.72
C ASP A 25 6.42 -19.30 -4.94
N CYS A 26 5.35 -18.79 -5.55
CA CYS A 26 4.51 -17.78 -4.92
C CYS A 26 3.03 -17.84 -5.30
N VAL A 27 2.21 -17.35 -4.37
CA VAL A 27 0.78 -17.11 -4.52
C VAL A 27 0.53 -15.61 -4.35
N VAL A 28 -0.03 -14.97 -5.37
CA VAL A 28 -0.37 -13.55 -5.35
C VAL A 28 -1.88 -13.39 -5.26
N GLY A 29 -2.35 -12.60 -4.29
CA GLY A 29 -3.79 -12.38 -4.10
C GLY A 29 -4.11 -10.98 -3.60
N ASP A 30 -5.36 -10.56 -3.79
CA ASP A 30 -5.84 -9.30 -3.23
C ASP A 30 -6.24 -9.44 -1.74
N GLY A 31 -6.62 -8.32 -1.14
CA GLY A 31 -7.12 -8.27 0.23
C GLY A 31 -8.61 -8.61 0.37
N ALA A 32 -9.20 -9.49 -0.46
CA ALA A 32 -10.57 -9.92 -0.22
C ALA A 32 -10.70 -10.71 1.10
N SER A 33 -11.88 -10.70 1.72
CA SER A 33 -12.10 -11.34 3.02
C SER A 33 -11.84 -12.86 3.00
N TRP A 34 -12.22 -13.54 1.92
CA TRP A 34 -11.95 -14.97 1.72
C TRP A 34 -10.48 -15.26 1.46
N ASN A 35 -9.74 -14.37 0.78
CA ASN A 35 -8.30 -14.52 0.55
C ASN A 35 -7.54 -14.39 1.86
N ARG A 36 -7.89 -13.40 2.69
CA ARG A 36 -7.34 -13.31 4.05
C ARG A 36 -7.71 -14.51 4.92
N ALA A 37 -8.92 -15.07 4.75
CA ALA A 37 -9.31 -16.27 5.47
C ALA A 37 -8.45 -17.46 5.05
N MET A 38 -8.23 -17.66 3.75
CA MET A 38 -7.31 -18.67 3.22
C MET A 38 -5.89 -18.47 3.77
N TRP A 39 -5.35 -17.25 3.78
CA TRP A 39 -4.00 -16.99 4.31
C TRP A 39 -3.85 -17.43 5.77
N ARG A 40 -4.89 -17.24 6.59
CA ARG A 40 -4.88 -17.70 7.99
C ARG A 40 -4.82 -19.22 8.11
N GLU A 41 -5.43 -19.97 7.18
CA GLU A 41 -5.32 -21.44 7.16
C GLU A 41 -3.86 -21.89 6.96
N PHE A 42 -3.06 -21.10 6.25
CA PHE A 42 -1.62 -21.31 6.07
C PHE A 42 -0.76 -20.70 7.20
N GLY A 43 -1.37 -20.07 8.20
CA GLY A 43 -0.64 -19.32 9.23
C GLY A 43 0.06 -18.06 8.71
N VAL A 44 -0.35 -17.56 7.54
CA VAL A 44 0.15 -16.32 6.92
C VAL A 44 -0.62 -15.12 7.47
N GLY A 45 0.12 -14.10 7.87
CA GLY A 45 -0.40 -12.89 8.50
C GLY A 45 0.54 -12.32 9.54
N VAL A 46 0.03 -11.46 10.40
CA VAL A 46 0.77 -10.90 11.54
C VAL A 46 0.45 -11.73 12.78
N ALA A 47 1.47 -12.32 13.39
CA ALA A 47 1.34 -13.05 14.63
C ALA A 47 1.11 -12.11 15.83
N SER A 48 0.68 -12.65 16.97
CA SER A 48 0.37 -11.85 18.17
C SER A 48 1.58 -11.08 18.74
N ASN A 49 2.80 -11.52 18.41
CA ASN A 49 4.05 -10.87 18.76
C ASN A 49 4.48 -9.81 17.72
N GLY A 50 3.66 -9.50 16.71
CA GLY A 50 3.98 -8.57 15.62
C GLY A 50 4.77 -9.20 14.46
N GLU A 51 5.16 -10.47 14.55
CA GLU A 51 5.95 -11.13 13.51
C GLU A 51 5.14 -11.33 12.22
N ILE A 52 5.71 -10.91 11.08
CA ILE A 52 5.08 -11.05 9.76
C ILE A 52 5.41 -12.42 9.16
N LYS A 53 4.43 -13.32 9.16
CA LYS A 53 4.49 -14.62 8.49
C LYS A 53 3.98 -14.49 7.06
N HIS A 54 4.87 -14.66 6.09
CA HIS A 54 4.60 -14.41 4.66
C HIS A 54 4.96 -15.60 3.76
N LYS A 55 5.33 -16.74 4.34
CA LYS A 55 5.69 -17.95 3.61
C LYS A 55 5.46 -19.20 4.44
N VAL A 56 5.29 -20.34 3.78
CA VAL A 56 5.16 -21.67 4.39
C VAL A 56 6.10 -22.65 3.69
N LEU A 57 6.36 -23.81 4.30
CA LEU A 57 7.07 -24.90 3.63
C LEU A 57 6.30 -25.31 2.38
N HIS A 58 7.00 -25.52 1.28
CA HIS A 58 6.35 -25.84 0.02
C HIS A 58 5.66 -27.22 0.10
N PRO A 59 4.38 -27.34 -0.30
CA PRO A 59 3.59 -28.58 -0.07
C PRO A 59 4.11 -29.78 -0.87
N ASN A 60 4.86 -29.55 -1.95
CA ASN A 60 5.49 -30.63 -2.73
C ASN A 60 6.81 -31.15 -2.10
N ASP A 61 7.37 -30.43 -1.13
CA ASP A 61 8.71 -30.70 -0.59
C ASP A 61 8.67 -31.13 0.88
N GLU A 62 7.47 -31.32 1.46
CA GLU A 62 7.28 -31.85 2.81
C GLU A 62 7.97 -33.22 2.96
N GLY A 63 8.96 -33.30 3.85
CA GLY A 63 9.71 -34.54 4.11
C GLY A 63 10.91 -34.80 3.20
N THR A 64 11.32 -33.83 2.37
CA THR A 64 12.55 -33.91 1.56
C THR A 64 13.67 -33.03 2.14
N SER A 65 14.93 -33.37 1.85
CA SER A 65 16.11 -32.60 2.30
C SER A 65 16.29 -31.25 1.57
N ASN A 66 15.44 -30.93 0.60
CA ASN A 66 15.50 -29.72 -0.21
C ASN A 66 14.25 -28.86 0.03
N SER A 67 14.23 -28.08 1.11
CA SER A 67 13.06 -27.31 1.52
C SER A 67 12.90 -26.01 0.72
N ARG A 68 12.01 -25.98 -0.28
CA ARG A 68 11.51 -24.72 -0.84
C ARG A 68 10.42 -24.11 0.04
N TYR A 69 10.18 -22.82 -0.16
CA TYR A 69 9.09 -22.10 0.47
C TYR A 69 8.05 -21.68 -0.56
N LEU A 70 6.79 -21.73 -0.17
CA LEU A 70 5.69 -21.09 -0.89
C LEU A 70 5.46 -19.70 -0.29
N HIS A 71 5.68 -18.65 -1.08
CA HIS A 71 5.56 -17.26 -0.64
C HIS A 71 4.17 -16.69 -0.92
N PHE A 72 3.58 -15.99 0.05
CA PHE A 72 2.28 -15.32 -0.10
C PHE A 72 2.48 -13.83 -0.25
N LEU A 73 2.05 -13.29 -1.39
CA LEU A 73 2.23 -11.89 -1.75
C LEU A 73 0.87 -11.22 -1.95
N SER A 74 0.78 -9.97 -1.49
CA SER A 74 -0.37 -9.13 -1.80
C SER A 74 -0.22 -8.50 -3.18
N ASP A 75 -1.34 -8.35 -3.89
CA ASP A 75 -1.43 -7.61 -5.14
C ASP A 75 -1.13 -6.11 -4.90
N PHE A 76 0.11 -5.71 -5.19
CA PHE A 76 0.61 -4.35 -4.99
C PHE A 76 -0.22 -3.26 -5.71
N PRO A 77 -0.57 -3.39 -7.00
CA PRO A 77 -1.60 -2.58 -7.66
C PRO A 77 -2.88 -2.36 -6.84
N HIS A 78 -3.39 -3.41 -6.20
CA HIS A 78 -4.60 -3.32 -5.39
C HIS A 78 -4.35 -2.53 -4.10
N LEU A 79 -3.20 -2.71 -3.45
CA LEU A 79 -2.83 -1.93 -2.26
C LEU A 79 -2.80 -0.43 -2.56
N LEU A 80 -2.19 -0.01 -3.67
CA LEU A 80 -2.14 1.40 -4.08
C LEU A 80 -3.52 1.97 -4.39
N LYS A 81 -4.38 1.17 -5.01
CA LYS A 81 -5.77 1.55 -5.23
C LYS A 81 -6.49 1.78 -3.91
N CYS A 82 -6.35 0.87 -2.93
CA CYS A 82 -6.92 1.03 -1.60
C CYS A 82 -6.38 2.28 -0.89
N LEU A 83 -5.06 2.49 -0.92
CA LEU A 83 -4.41 3.68 -0.37
C LEU A 83 -4.96 4.96 -0.99
N ARG A 84 -5.08 5.02 -2.32
CA ARG A 84 -5.70 6.15 -3.02
C ARG A 84 -7.11 6.40 -2.51
N ILE A 85 -7.94 5.35 -2.45
CA ILE A 85 -9.33 5.48 -1.99
C ILE A 85 -9.37 6.02 -0.56
N THR A 86 -8.54 5.51 0.34
CA THR A 86 -8.42 6.01 1.72
C THR A 86 -8.06 7.49 1.74
N LEU A 87 -7.04 7.90 0.98
CA LEU A 87 -6.62 9.31 0.88
C LEU A 87 -7.74 10.22 0.36
N LEU A 88 -8.52 9.76 -0.63
CA LEU A 88 -9.65 10.51 -1.18
C LEU A 88 -10.83 10.59 -0.20
N ASP A 89 -11.23 9.46 0.39
CA ASP A 89 -12.43 9.33 1.23
C ASP A 89 -12.21 9.95 2.63
N LYS A 90 -10.99 9.88 3.17
CA LYS A 90 -10.64 10.47 4.48
C LYS A 90 -10.08 11.89 4.37
N GLY A 91 -9.71 12.32 3.15
CA GLY A 91 -9.07 13.61 2.91
C GLY A 91 -7.58 13.66 3.27
N GLY A 92 -7.08 12.69 4.02
CA GLY A 92 -5.72 12.66 4.53
C GLY A 92 -5.47 11.56 5.57
N PHE A 93 -4.24 11.50 6.05
CA PHE A 93 -3.82 10.71 7.21
C PHE A 93 -2.54 11.31 7.82
N MET A 94 -2.29 11.01 9.09
CA MET A 94 -1.09 11.48 9.79
C MET A 94 0.10 10.59 9.46
N LEU A 95 1.27 11.21 9.27
CA LEU A 95 2.60 10.61 9.29
C LEU A 95 3.44 11.28 10.40
N PRO A 96 4.60 10.72 10.78
CA PRO A 96 5.52 11.38 11.71
C PRO A 96 5.95 12.76 11.22
N GLU A 97 6.08 12.95 9.90
CA GLU A 97 6.42 14.22 9.26
C GLU A 97 5.27 15.23 9.26
N GLY A 98 4.03 14.80 9.52
CA GLY A 98 2.84 15.66 9.57
C GLY A 98 1.65 15.09 8.80
N GLU A 99 0.63 15.92 8.57
CA GLU A 99 -0.61 15.49 7.93
C GLU A 99 -0.48 15.44 6.40
N VAL A 100 -0.62 14.25 5.82
CA VAL A 100 -0.80 14.08 4.38
C VAL A 100 -2.23 14.47 4.03
N ARG A 101 -2.41 15.39 3.07
CA ARG A 101 -3.75 15.87 2.68
C ARG A 101 -3.91 15.90 1.17
N ILE A 102 -5.02 15.32 0.68
CA ILE A 102 -5.38 15.40 -0.74
C ILE A 102 -5.67 16.84 -1.18
N ALA A 103 -6.01 17.73 -0.24
CA ALA A 103 -6.35 19.12 -0.51
C ALA A 103 -5.23 19.86 -1.26
N PHE A 104 -3.96 19.63 -0.90
CA PHE A 104 -2.82 20.23 -1.59
C PHE A 104 -2.75 19.83 -3.05
N ILE A 105 -2.93 18.53 -3.32
CA ILE A 105 -2.92 18.00 -4.68
C ILE A 105 -4.10 18.56 -5.50
N LYS A 106 -5.30 18.63 -4.89
CA LYS A 106 -6.49 19.21 -5.54
C LYS A 106 -6.30 20.69 -5.86
N ALA A 107 -5.66 21.45 -4.96
CA ALA A 107 -5.36 22.86 -5.16
C ALA A 107 -4.39 23.06 -6.33
N ALA A 108 -3.27 22.33 -6.36
CA ALA A 108 -2.34 22.34 -7.48
C ALA A 108 -3.04 21.98 -8.81
N TRP A 109 -3.88 20.94 -8.81
CA TRP A 109 -4.65 20.56 -10.00
C TRP A 109 -5.62 21.63 -10.48
N LYS A 110 -6.27 22.33 -9.56
CA LYS A 110 -7.17 23.44 -9.91
C LYS A 110 -6.40 24.56 -10.59
N SER A 111 -5.23 24.94 -10.07
CA SER A 111 -4.38 25.96 -10.68
C SER A 111 -3.86 25.54 -12.05
N ASP A 112 -3.35 24.32 -12.19
CA ASP A 112 -2.86 23.79 -13.47
C ASP A 112 -3.95 23.67 -14.53
N LYS A 113 -5.17 23.26 -14.13
CA LYS A 113 -6.30 23.13 -15.05
C LYS A 113 -6.66 24.46 -15.72
N HIS A 114 -6.46 25.58 -15.03
CA HIS A 114 -6.76 26.92 -15.54
C HIS A 114 -5.53 27.65 -16.10
N ALA A 115 -4.35 27.02 -16.11
CA ALA A 115 -3.16 27.60 -16.70
C ALA A 115 -3.35 27.81 -18.21
N LEU A 116 -3.15 29.06 -18.66
CA LEU A 116 -3.22 29.46 -20.06
C LEU A 116 -1.98 28.97 -20.87
N ALA A 117 -0.92 28.57 -20.16
CA ALA A 117 0.35 28.11 -20.72
C ALA A 117 0.49 26.58 -20.64
N LEU A 118 1.75 26.09 -20.60
CA LEU A 118 2.05 24.66 -20.52
C LEU A 118 1.60 24.06 -19.19
N ARG A 119 0.76 23.03 -19.26
CA ARG A 119 0.24 22.28 -18.11
C ARG A 119 1.20 21.16 -17.72
N VAL A 120 1.45 20.99 -16.43
CA VAL A 120 2.26 19.89 -15.89
C VAL A 120 1.40 18.63 -15.71
N MET A 121 0.13 18.79 -15.33
CA MET A 121 -0.79 17.70 -15.00
C MET A 121 -1.66 17.27 -16.20
N ILE A 122 -1.06 17.11 -17.39
CA ILE A 122 -1.78 16.82 -18.64
C ILE A 122 -2.62 15.53 -18.62
N LYS A 123 -2.23 14.54 -17.79
CA LYS A 123 -2.91 13.24 -17.66
C LYS A 123 -3.84 13.17 -16.45
N VAL A 124 -3.91 14.24 -15.65
CA VAL A 124 -4.70 14.29 -14.42
C VAL A 124 -6.02 15.01 -14.70
N HIS A 125 -7.11 14.33 -14.40
CA HIS A 125 -8.47 14.80 -14.63
C HIS A 125 -9.30 14.62 -13.37
N ALA A 126 -10.53 15.16 -13.37
CA ALA A 126 -11.43 15.10 -12.22
C ALA A 126 -11.61 13.67 -11.65
N VAL A 127 -11.59 12.65 -12.52
CA VAL A 127 -11.66 11.23 -12.13
C VAL A 127 -10.58 10.77 -11.14
N HIS A 128 -9.43 11.47 -11.06
CA HIS A 128 -8.40 11.17 -10.07
C HIS A 128 -8.81 11.54 -8.63
N PHE A 129 -9.75 12.48 -8.51
CA PHE A 129 -10.17 13.08 -7.24
C PHE A 129 -11.60 12.71 -6.85
N THR A 130 -12.44 12.46 -7.85
CA THR A 130 -13.86 12.10 -7.70
C THR A 130 -14.19 10.89 -8.60
N PRO A 131 -13.64 9.70 -8.32
CA PRO A 131 -13.93 8.50 -9.11
C PRO A 131 -15.30 7.89 -8.75
N ASN A 132 -16.03 7.42 -9.75
CA ASN A 132 -17.18 6.53 -9.55
C ASN A 132 -16.74 5.09 -9.17
N ASN A 133 -17.69 4.20 -8.92
CA ASN A 133 -17.39 2.82 -8.49
C ASN A 133 -16.55 2.02 -9.49
N PHE A 134 -16.72 2.20 -10.80
CA PHE A 134 -15.89 1.55 -11.81
C PHE A 134 -14.50 2.19 -11.87
N GLU A 135 -14.42 3.51 -11.76
CA GLU A 135 -13.17 4.25 -11.78
C GLU A 135 -12.32 4.01 -10.52
N LYS A 136 -12.96 3.71 -9.39
CA LYS A 136 -12.28 3.26 -8.18
C LYS A 136 -11.45 2.00 -8.45
N MET A 137 -11.83 1.15 -9.40
CA MET A 137 -11.08 -0.05 -9.77
C MET A 137 -9.91 0.20 -10.72
N ARG A 138 -9.80 1.40 -11.31
CA ARG A 138 -8.74 1.74 -12.26
C ARG A 138 -7.42 2.03 -11.54
N VAL A 139 -6.49 1.07 -11.58
CA VAL A 139 -5.18 1.19 -10.93
C VAL A 139 -4.33 2.30 -11.53
N ASN A 140 -4.44 2.56 -12.84
CA ASN A 140 -3.63 3.58 -13.52
C ASN A 140 -3.77 4.97 -12.88
N LEU A 141 -4.96 5.31 -12.37
CA LEU A 141 -5.20 6.59 -11.70
C LEU A 141 -4.45 6.69 -10.35
N ALA A 142 -4.19 5.56 -9.68
CA ALA A 142 -3.40 5.53 -8.45
C ALA A 142 -1.91 5.74 -8.76
N PHE A 143 -1.39 5.10 -9.81
CA PHE A 143 -0.02 5.33 -10.27
C PHE A 143 0.21 6.78 -10.68
N GLN A 144 -0.78 7.42 -11.32
CA GLN A 144 -0.69 8.82 -11.74
C GLN A 144 -0.80 9.81 -10.56
N LEU A 145 -1.48 9.43 -9.48
CA LEU A 145 -1.57 10.29 -8.29
C LEU A 145 -0.24 10.34 -7.52
N PHE A 146 0.48 9.22 -7.49
CA PHE A 146 1.77 9.08 -6.79
C PHE A 146 2.94 9.10 -7.80
N SER A 147 3.09 10.20 -8.52
CA SER A 147 4.05 10.32 -9.63
C SER A 147 4.92 11.58 -9.56
N ASN A 148 6.00 11.59 -10.36
CA ASN A 148 6.87 12.77 -10.50
C ASN A 148 6.13 13.98 -11.06
N GLU A 149 5.14 13.78 -11.94
CA GLU A 149 4.30 14.87 -12.44
C GLU A 149 3.53 15.54 -11.31
N MET A 150 3.10 14.78 -10.31
CA MET A 150 2.41 15.34 -9.16
C MET A 150 3.32 16.21 -8.30
N LEU A 151 4.54 15.76 -8.05
CA LEU A 151 5.55 16.54 -7.31
C LEU A 151 5.93 17.81 -8.05
N LYS A 152 6.14 17.74 -9.36
CA LYS A 152 6.42 18.92 -10.19
C LYS A 152 5.28 19.92 -10.16
N ALA A 153 4.03 19.45 -10.15
CA ALA A 153 2.87 20.30 -10.03
C ALA A 153 2.79 20.98 -8.66
N MET A 154 2.97 20.22 -7.57
CA MET A 154 2.99 20.81 -6.22
C MET A 154 4.10 21.86 -6.08
N TYR A 155 5.27 21.61 -6.67
CA TYR A 155 6.35 22.58 -6.72
C TYR A 155 6.00 23.83 -7.54
N LEU A 156 5.41 23.68 -8.72
CA LEU A 156 5.06 24.80 -9.59
C LEU A 156 3.97 25.70 -8.98
N TYR A 157 3.00 25.10 -8.30
CA TYR A 157 1.86 25.79 -7.68
C TYR A 157 2.04 25.95 -6.16
N LYS A 158 3.30 26.02 -5.68
CA LYS A 158 3.60 26.05 -4.25
C LYS A 158 2.92 27.21 -3.52
N ASP A 159 2.86 28.37 -4.14
CA ASP A 159 2.23 29.57 -3.56
C ASP A 159 0.71 29.37 -3.37
N ASP A 160 0.06 28.69 -4.32
CA ASP A 160 -1.38 28.41 -4.24
C ASP A 160 -1.70 27.33 -3.19
N ILE A 161 -0.83 26.32 -3.06
CA ILE A 161 -1.07 25.21 -2.13
C ILE A 161 -0.68 25.56 -0.69
N THR A 162 0.31 26.44 -0.48
CA THR A 162 0.74 26.83 0.87
C THR A 162 -0.32 27.65 1.62
N ALA A 163 -1.28 28.23 0.90
CA ALA A 163 -2.49 28.79 1.50
C ALA A 163 -3.32 27.77 2.31
N PHE A 164 -3.14 26.46 2.05
CA PHE A 164 -3.79 25.37 2.79
C PHE A 164 -2.96 24.84 3.97
N GLY A 165 -1.77 25.39 4.21
CA GLY A 165 -0.81 24.97 5.23
C GLY A 165 0.47 24.40 4.63
N ASP A 166 1.24 23.66 5.42
CA ASP A 166 2.51 23.08 4.97
C ASP A 166 2.29 21.85 4.07
N PRO A 167 2.67 21.90 2.77
CA PRO A 167 2.50 20.77 1.85
C PRO A 167 3.58 19.69 2.02
N PHE A 168 4.65 19.96 2.79
CA PHE A 168 5.81 19.08 2.92
C PHE A 168 5.46 17.62 3.24
N PRO A 169 4.57 17.29 4.20
CA PRO A 169 4.25 15.89 4.50
C PRO A 169 3.62 15.17 3.30
N THR A 170 2.83 15.89 2.50
CA THR A 170 2.20 15.32 1.30
C THR A 170 3.22 15.13 0.17
N GLU A 171 4.12 16.10 -0.03
CA GLU A 171 5.22 15.99 -1.00
C GLU A 171 6.14 14.82 -0.65
N PHE A 172 6.54 14.73 0.62
CA PHE A 172 7.35 13.64 1.15
C PHE A 172 6.68 12.29 0.93
N PHE A 173 5.38 12.16 1.25
CA PHE A 173 4.66 10.91 1.05
C PHE A 173 4.60 10.50 -0.43
N VAL A 174 4.33 11.44 -1.35
CA VAL A 174 4.32 11.15 -2.79
C VAL A 174 5.71 10.73 -3.26
N GLU A 175 6.78 11.35 -2.75
CA GLU A 175 8.17 10.96 -3.01
C GLU A 175 8.46 9.53 -2.54
N GLN A 176 8.02 9.16 -1.33
CA GLN A 176 8.19 7.81 -0.80
C GLN A 176 7.45 6.76 -1.63
N MET A 177 6.25 7.08 -2.14
CA MET A 177 5.43 6.13 -2.90
C MET A 177 5.85 5.94 -4.35
N LYS A 178 6.48 6.94 -4.98
CA LYS A 178 6.83 6.88 -6.42
C LYS A 178 7.84 5.77 -6.74
N GLU A 179 8.80 5.54 -5.85
CA GLU A 179 9.90 4.60 -6.08
C GLU A 179 9.43 3.13 -5.97
N PRO A 180 8.66 2.72 -4.94
CA PRO A 180 8.01 1.42 -4.90
C PRO A 180 7.15 1.16 -6.13
N ILE A 181 6.37 2.16 -6.58
CA ILE A 181 5.61 2.04 -7.83
C ILE A 181 6.53 1.72 -9.00
N ARG A 182 7.65 2.44 -9.15
CA ARG A 182 8.59 2.28 -10.26
C ARG A 182 9.18 0.87 -10.33
N PHE A 183 9.71 0.34 -9.22
CA PHE A 183 10.40 -0.95 -9.25
C PHE A 183 9.44 -2.16 -9.15
N MET A 184 8.32 -2.05 -8.42
CA MET A 184 7.34 -3.14 -8.29
C MET A 184 6.52 -3.36 -9.58
N THR A 185 6.45 -2.35 -10.45
CA THR A 185 5.74 -2.44 -11.75
C THR A 185 6.69 -2.51 -12.94
N SER A 186 8.00 -2.59 -12.70
CA SER A 186 8.99 -2.62 -13.76
C SER A 186 8.86 -3.88 -14.62
N ARG A 187 8.82 -3.69 -15.95
CA ARG A 187 8.88 -4.77 -16.95
C ARG A 187 10.29 -5.00 -17.49
N ILE A 188 11.26 -4.23 -17.02
CA ILE A 188 12.65 -4.31 -17.45
C ILE A 188 13.47 -4.78 -16.26
N PRO A 189 14.21 -5.91 -16.37
CA PRO A 189 14.99 -6.44 -15.28
C PRO A 189 15.87 -5.38 -14.62
N LYS A 190 16.65 -4.61 -15.40
CA LYS A 190 17.54 -3.52 -14.91
C LYS A 190 16.85 -2.48 -14.00
N LYS A 191 15.53 -2.31 -14.09
CA LYS A 191 14.74 -1.36 -13.29
C LYS A 191 13.92 -2.03 -12.17
N ALA A 192 13.94 -3.36 -12.09
CA ALA A 192 13.28 -4.14 -11.06
C ALA A 192 14.14 -4.24 -9.78
N LEU A 193 13.71 -5.09 -8.84
CA LEU A 193 14.45 -5.39 -7.62
C LEU A 193 15.51 -6.46 -7.88
N PHE A 194 16.74 -6.20 -7.46
CA PHE A 194 17.83 -7.16 -7.43
C PHE A 194 18.57 -7.12 -6.10
N PRO A 195 19.06 -8.27 -5.60
CA PRO A 195 19.91 -8.31 -4.42
C PRO A 195 21.02 -7.25 -4.49
N HIS A 196 21.23 -6.53 -3.38
CA HIS A 196 22.26 -5.49 -3.24
C HIS A 196 22.15 -4.30 -4.22
N SER A 197 21.02 -4.13 -4.89
CA SER A 197 20.77 -2.96 -5.73
C SER A 197 20.31 -1.75 -4.91
N ARG A 198 20.45 -0.55 -5.48
CA ARG A 198 19.90 0.69 -4.91
C ARG A 198 18.39 0.60 -4.68
N ASN A 199 17.65 -0.09 -5.56
CA ASN A 199 16.20 -0.25 -5.41
C ASN A 199 15.86 -1.12 -4.19
N THR A 200 16.66 -2.16 -3.93
CA THR A 200 16.50 -3.02 -2.75
C THR A 200 16.89 -2.31 -1.48
N GLN A 201 17.95 -1.49 -1.49
CA GLN A 201 18.27 -0.64 -0.34
C GLN A 201 17.12 0.33 -0.05
N PHE A 202 16.60 1.02 -1.07
CA PHE A 202 15.45 1.90 -0.93
C PHE A 202 14.23 1.15 -0.36
N LEU A 203 13.98 -0.08 -0.81
CA LEU A 203 12.88 -0.88 -0.28
C LEU A 203 13.06 -1.16 1.22
N TYR A 204 14.28 -1.48 1.68
CA TYR A 204 14.55 -1.65 3.11
C TYR A 204 14.33 -0.36 3.90
N ASP A 205 14.83 0.77 3.38
CA ASP A 205 14.64 2.07 4.01
C ASP A 205 13.15 2.44 4.09
N PHE A 206 12.38 2.15 3.03
CA PHE A 206 10.94 2.36 2.97
C PHE A 206 10.18 1.44 3.95
N LEU A 207 10.59 0.18 4.10
CA LEU A 207 10.01 -0.72 5.09
C LEU A 207 10.28 -0.25 6.51
N ASN A 208 11.51 0.18 6.82
CA ASN A 208 11.84 0.75 8.12
C ASN A 208 11.02 2.01 8.42
N PHE A 209 10.80 2.87 7.41
CA PHE A 209 9.89 4.01 7.53
C PHE A 209 8.47 3.57 7.86
N LEU A 210 7.94 2.54 7.19
CA LEU A 210 6.61 2.01 7.48
C LEU A 210 6.53 1.39 8.88
N ASP A 211 7.56 0.68 9.32
CA ASP A 211 7.60 0.07 10.66
C ASP A 211 7.61 1.16 11.74
N SER A 212 8.46 2.19 11.59
CA SER A 212 8.45 3.36 12.50
C SER A 212 7.08 4.06 12.52
N PHE A 213 6.45 4.22 11.36
CA PHE A 213 5.12 4.79 11.27
C PHE A 213 4.07 3.92 11.99
N LEU A 214 4.13 2.60 11.82
CA LEU A 214 3.22 1.67 12.49
C LEU A 214 3.40 1.71 14.01
N GLU A 215 4.63 1.74 14.50
CA GLU A 215 4.93 1.87 15.93
C GLU A 215 4.33 3.16 16.52
N ASP A 216 4.57 4.30 15.87
CA ASP A 216 4.02 5.60 16.28
C ASP A 216 2.49 5.61 16.24
N TRP A 217 1.91 5.05 15.17
CA TRP A 217 0.46 4.97 15.00
C TRP A 217 -0.18 4.07 16.07
N GLU A 218 0.43 2.92 16.38
CA GLU A 218 -0.06 2.03 17.44
C GLU A 218 0.07 2.68 18.81
N ALA A 219 1.17 3.36 19.09
CA ALA A 219 1.35 4.12 20.33
C ALA A 219 0.25 5.20 20.46
N HIS A 220 -0.01 5.94 19.39
CA HIS A 220 -1.09 6.91 19.34
C HIS A 220 -2.47 6.27 19.61
N CYS A 221 -2.79 5.15 18.96
CA CYS A 221 -4.05 4.42 19.18
C CYS A 221 -4.21 3.93 20.62
N ARG A 222 -3.12 3.43 21.23
CA ARG A 222 -3.09 3.05 22.66
C ARG A 222 -3.45 4.23 23.55
N THR A 223 -2.94 5.43 23.29
CA THR A 223 -3.29 6.63 24.08
C THR A 223 -4.76 7.04 23.96
N ILE A 224 -5.37 6.88 22.77
CA ILE A 224 -6.80 7.17 22.55
C ILE A 224 -7.68 6.19 23.34
N HIS A 225 -7.33 4.91 23.35
CA HIS A 225 -8.08 3.91 24.14
C HIS A 225 -8.00 4.20 25.65
N THR A 226 -6.84 4.60 26.16
CA THR A 226 -6.69 4.98 27.57
C THR A 226 -7.56 6.20 27.92
N LYS A 227 -7.62 7.22 27.05
CA LYS A 227 -8.48 8.41 27.27
C LYS A 227 -9.97 8.05 27.31
N ARG A 228 -10.43 7.17 26.42
CA ARG A 228 -11.84 6.70 26.42
C ARG A 228 -12.20 5.92 27.68
N HIS A 229 -11.28 5.13 28.24
CA HIS A 229 -11.52 4.43 29.52
C HIS A 229 -11.61 5.40 30.72
N PHE A 230 -10.85 6.50 30.71
CA PHE A 230 -10.94 7.54 31.73
C PHE A 230 -12.24 8.38 31.65
N GLU A 231 -12.81 8.57 30.47
CA GLU A 231 -14.09 9.29 30.30
C GLU A 231 -15.29 8.41 30.69
N VAL A 232 -15.27 7.12 30.35
CA VAL A 232 -16.35 6.18 30.73
C VAL A 232 -16.41 5.97 32.25
N SER A 233 -15.26 5.88 32.93
CA SER A 233 -15.20 5.72 34.39
C SER A 233 -15.63 6.97 35.18
N ARG A 234 -15.61 8.16 34.57
CA ARG A 234 -16.18 9.40 35.15
C ARG A 234 -17.69 9.55 34.94
N SER A 235 -18.28 8.80 34.01
CA SER A 235 -19.73 8.85 33.72
C SER A 235 -20.57 7.91 34.59
N THR A 236 -19.93 6.98 35.31
CA THR A 236 -20.58 5.99 36.19
C THR A 236 -20.59 6.36 37.68
N THR A 237 -20.21 7.59 38.03
CA THR A 237 -20.20 8.12 39.41
C THR A 237 -21.11 9.35 39.56
N ASN A 238 -22.37 9.20 39.15
CA ASN A 238 -23.49 10.05 39.57
C ASN A 238 -24.66 9.18 40.01
#